data_AF-A0A3D5E4A2-F1
#
_entry.id   AF-A0A3D5E4A2-F1
#
_cell.length_a   1.000
_cell.length_b   1.000
_cell.length_c   1.000
_cell.angle_alpha   90.00
_cell.angle_beta   90.00
_cell.angle_gamma   90.00
#
_symmetry.space_group_name_H-M   'P 1'
#
loop_
_entity.id
_entity.type
_entity.pdbx_description
1 polymer ?
#
loop_
_entity_poly.entity_id
_entity_poly.type
_entity_poly.pdbx_seq_one_letter_code
_entity_poly.pdbx_strand_id
1 'polypeptide(L)' 'MKTLTPKKPAHKANWHKVDLHIHTPASIDYQCKNVKYIDILRQASKKNLDCIAFTDHNTISGYKQMKDEIKNLELLE' A
#
# COMPACT_ATOMS: atom_id res chain seq x y z
N MET A 1 22.91 47.86 13.08
CA MET A 1 23.42 46.53 12.67
C MET A 1 22.28 45.53 12.76
N LYS A 2 21.82 44.95 11.63
CA LYS A 2 20.82 43.86 11.65
C LYS A 2 21.60 42.55 11.74
N THR A 3 21.42 41.82 12.84
CA THR A 3 21.99 40.49 13.03
C THR A 3 21.30 39.52 12.06
N LEU A 4 22.06 38.92 11.15
CA LEU A 4 21.60 37.85 10.27
C LEU A 4 21.57 36.56 11.09
N THR A 5 20.38 36.04 11.37
CA THR A 5 20.22 34.72 11.97
C THR A 5 20.48 33.63 10.92
N PRO A 6 21.17 32.52 11.27
CA PRO A 6 21.43 31.46 10.32
C PRO A 6 20.14 30.73 9.98
N LYS A 7 19.82 30.64 8.68
CA LYS A 7 18.65 29.94 8.17
C LYS A 7 18.86 28.43 8.39
N LYS A 8 17.99 27.77 9.17
CA LYS A 8 18.04 26.31 9.35
C LYS A 8 17.97 25.62 7.97
N PRO A 9 18.76 24.56 7.73
CA PRO A 9 18.68 23.81 6.49
C PRO A 9 17.25 23.29 6.33
N ALA A 10 16.64 23.55 5.17
CA ALA A 10 15.32 23.04 4.87
C ALA A 10 15.39 21.51 4.89
N HIS A 11 14.54 20.87 5.70
CA HIS A 11 14.38 19.42 5.67
C HIS A 11 13.99 19.04 4.24
N LYS A 12 14.78 18.23 3.54
CA LYS A 12 14.33 17.64 2.28
C LYS A 12 13.09 16.81 2.61
N ALA A 13 11.95 17.22 2.07
CA ALA A 13 10.72 16.45 2.19
C ALA A 13 10.90 15.15 1.40
N ASN A 14 10.73 14.02 2.07
CA ASN A 14 10.65 12.72 1.42
C ASN A 14 9.24 12.59 0.83
N TRP A 15 9.14 12.72 -0.48
CA TRP A 15 7.88 12.54 -1.19
C TRP A 15 7.65 11.06 -1.45
N HIS A 16 6.48 10.57 -1.09
CA HIS A 16 6.06 9.19 -1.32
C HIS A 16 4.85 9.16 -2.24
N LYS A 17 4.87 8.23 -3.21
CA LYS A 17 3.76 7.96 -4.12
C LYS A 17 2.92 6.83 -3.55
N VAL A 18 1.68 7.14 -3.17
CA VAL A 18 0.79 6.21 -2.48
C VAL A 18 -0.54 6.11 -3.24
N ASP A 19 -1.10 4.91 -3.31
CA ASP A 19 -2.49 4.70 -3.73
C ASP A 19 -3.33 4.35 -2.50
N LEU A 20 -4.31 5.20 -2.19
CA LEU A 20 -5.12 5.10 -0.98
C LEU A 20 -6.48 4.42 -1.22
N HIS A 21 -6.78 3.98 -2.45
CA HIS A 21 -8.09 3.44 -2.78
C HIS A 21 -7.96 2.25 -3.73
N ILE A 22 -7.67 1.07 -3.17
CA ILE A 22 -7.63 -0.19 -3.92
C ILE A 22 -8.63 -1.18 -3.33
N HIS A 23 -9.57 -1.62 -4.16
CA HIS A 23 -10.41 -2.77 -3.87
C HIS A 23 -9.63 -4.07 -4.13
N THR A 24 -9.87 -5.08 -3.31
CA THR A 24 -9.28 -6.42 -3.45
C THR A 24 -10.32 -7.41 -3.96
N PRO A 25 -9.92 -8.64 -4.36
CA PRO A 25 -10.85 -9.71 -4.74
C PRO A 25 -11.89 -10.07 -3.68
N ALA A 26 -11.68 -9.66 -2.42
CA ALA A 26 -12.64 -9.85 -1.34
C ALA A 26 -13.75 -8.77 -1.30
N SER A 27 -13.63 -7.71 -2.11
CA SER A 27 -14.65 -6.68 -2.26
C SER A 27 -15.78 -7.15 -3.19
N ILE A 28 -17.02 -6.77 -2.87
CA ILE A 28 -18.23 -7.20 -3.60
C ILE A 28 -18.25 -6.74 -5.07
N ASP A 29 -17.62 -5.61 -5.36
CA ASP A 29 -17.56 -4.98 -6.68
C ASP A 29 -16.36 -5.43 -7.53
N TYR A 30 -15.49 -6.28 -6.98
CA TYR A 30 -14.28 -6.70 -7.66
C TYR A 30 -14.59 -7.65 -8.84
N GLN A 31 -14.40 -7.15 -10.06
CA GLN A 31 -14.81 -7.86 -11.27
C GLN A 31 -13.89 -9.03 -11.65
N CYS A 32 -12.62 -8.98 -11.27
CA CYS A 32 -11.60 -9.93 -11.73
C CYS A 32 -11.38 -11.07 -10.72
N LYS A 33 -12.13 -12.17 -10.87
CA LYS A 33 -12.19 -13.26 -9.87
C LYS A 33 -10.91 -14.08 -9.65
N ASN A 34 -9.90 -13.96 -10.51
CA ASN A 34 -8.68 -14.77 -10.46
C ASN A 34 -7.42 -13.98 -10.09
N VAL A 35 -7.54 -12.74 -9.66
CA VAL A 35 -6.40 -11.92 -9.23
C VAL A 35 -5.97 -12.38 -7.82
N LYS A 36 -4.67 -12.63 -7.63
CA LYS A 36 -4.12 -12.91 -6.30
C LYS A 36 -3.60 -11.63 -5.64
N TYR A 37 -3.48 -11.62 -4.31
CA TYR A 37 -2.92 -10.46 -3.59
C TYR A 37 -1.51 -10.10 -4.07
N ILE A 38 -0.68 -11.10 -4.38
CA ILE A 38 0.66 -10.86 -4.94
C ILE A 38 0.63 -10.12 -6.29
N ASP A 39 -0.42 -10.28 -7.09
CA ASP A 39 -0.54 -9.60 -8.38
C ASP A 39 -0.82 -8.10 -8.18
N ILE A 40 -1.59 -7.74 -7.14
CA ILE A 40 -1.82 -6.36 -6.71
C ILE A 40 -0.49 -5.72 -6.28
N LEU A 41 0.31 -6.42 -5.46
CA LEU A 41 1.61 -5.94 -5.00
C LEU A 41 2.60 -5.77 -6.16
N ARG A 42 2.66 -6.74 -7.08
CA ARG A 42 3.47 -6.63 -8.30
C ARG A 42 3.05 -5.45 -9.16
N GLN A 43 1.75 -5.19 -9.27
CA GLN A 43 1.23 -4.06 -10.03
C GLN A 43 1.55 -2.71 -9.37
N ALA A 44 1.51 -2.64 -8.04
CA ALA A 44 1.93 -1.47 -7.27
C ALA A 44 3.42 -1.19 -7.45
N SER A 45 4.26 -2.23 -7.35
CA SER A 45 5.70 -2.16 -7.61
C SER A 45 6.00 -1.68 -9.04
N LYS A 46 5.34 -2.24 -10.06
CA LYS A 46 5.46 -1.78 -11.46
C LYS A 46 5.08 -0.30 -11.65
N LYS A 47 4.18 0.23 -10.83
CA LYS A 47 3.74 1.64 -10.85
C LYS A 47 4.64 2.56 -10.01
N ASN A 48 5.71 2.05 -9.40
CA ASN A 48 6.58 2.76 -8.47
C ASN A 48 5.80 3.40 -7.32
N LEU A 49 4.85 2.66 -6.73
CA LEU A 49 4.16 3.08 -5.50
C LEU A 49 4.99 2.66 -4.29
N ASP A 50 5.19 3.57 -3.35
CA ASP A 50 5.86 3.31 -2.07
C ASP A 50 4.93 2.59 -1.09
N CYS A 51 3.61 2.79 -1.23
CA CYS A 51 2.60 2.20 -0.36
C CYS A 51 1.25 2.09 -1.09
N ILE A 52 0.42 1.16 -0.63
CA ILE A 52 -0.97 0.98 -1.07
C ILE A 52 -1.89 0.76 0.13
N ALA A 53 -3.15 1.17 0.02
CA ALA A 53 -4.20 0.87 0.99
C ALA A 53 -5.29 -0.03 0.38
N PHE A 54 -5.70 -1.06 1.12
CA PHE A 54 -6.90 -1.84 0.79
C PHE A 54 -8.14 -1.15 1.36
N THR A 55 -9.14 -0.93 0.51
CA THR A 55 -10.38 -0.21 0.83
C THR A 55 -11.59 -0.95 0.27
N ASP A 56 -11.74 -2.22 0.64
CA ASP A 56 -12.89 -3.04 0.22
C ASP A 56 -14.22 -2.43 0.71
N HIS A 57 -15.30 -2.67 -0.04
CA HIS A 57 -16.62 -2.17 0.36
C HIS A 57 -17.11 -2.81 1.65
N ASN A 58 -17.22 -1.98 2.70
CA ASN A 58 -17.81 -2.32 4.00
C ASN A 58 -17.19 -3.55 4.67
N THR A 59 -15.95 -3.89 4.33
CA THR A 59 -15.25 -5.05 4.89
C THR A 59 -13.75 -4.84 4.98
N ILE A 60 -13.09 -5.63 5.81
CA ILE A 60 -11.63 -5.75 5.90
C ILE A 60 -11.15 -7.13 5.43
N SER A 61 -12.01 -7.90 4.76
CA SER A 61 -11.73 -9.28 4.34
C SER A 61 -10.46 -9.40 3.50
N GLY A 62 -10.16 -8.43 2.62
CA GLY A 62 -8.96 -8.43 1.80
C GLY A 62 -7.68 -8.41 2.63
N TYR A 63 -7.63 -7.58 3.67
CA TYR A 63 -6.51 -7.53 4.61
C TYR A 63 -6.34 -8.87 5.34
N LYS A 64 -7.44 -9.43 5.86
CA LYS A 64 -7.40 -10.69 6.61
C LYS A 64 -6.89 -11.85 5.75
N GLN A 65 -7.43 -12.02 4.55
CA GLN A 65 -7.03 -13.09 3.63
C GLN A 65 -5.56 -12.97 3.23
N MET A 66 -5.07 -11.77 2.92
CA MET A 66 -3.65 -11.55 2.62
C MET A 66 -2.76 -11.91 3.84
N LYS A 67 -3.16 -11.55 5.05
CA LYS A 67 -2.42 -11.90 6.28
C LYS A 67 -2.41 -13.40 6.54
N ASP A 68 -3.53 -14.09 6.30
CA ASP A 68 -3.64 -15.54 6.41
C ASP A 68 -2.77 -16.24 5.35
N GLU A 69 -2.72 -15.73 4.12
CA GLU A 69 -1.83 -16.23 3.04
C GLU A 69 -0.36 -16.11 3.44
N ILE A 70 0.08 -14.96 3.96
CA ILE A 70 1.45 -14.77 4.46
C ILE A 70 1.77 -15.78 5.57
N LYS A 71 0.88 -15.92 6.56
CA LYS A 71 1.07 -16.86 7.67
C LYS A 71 1.18 -18.30 7.17
N ASN A 72 0.37 -18.70 6.19
CA ASN A 72 0.43 -20.03 5.63
C ASN A 72 1.75 -20.29 4.90
N LEU A 73 2.28 -19.28 4.20
CA LEU A 73 3.59 -19.37 3.54
C LEU A 73 4.73 -19.49 4.55
N GLU A 74 4.68 -18.74 5.65
CA GLU A 74 5.66 -18.81 6.75
C GLU A 74 5.68 -20.18 7.46
N LEU A 75 4.58 -20.95 7.42
CA LEU A 75 4.49 -22.30 7.98
C LEU A 75 5.10 -23.38 7.08
N LEU A 76 5.44 -23.06 5.84
CA LEU A 76 6.07 -24.00 4.89
C LEU A 76 7.60 -23.96 4.93
N GLU A 77 8.18 -23.06 5.73
CA GLU A 77 9.62 -22.96 6.03
C GLU A 77 9.99 -23.77 7.28
#